data_AF-A0A660Q1L4-F1
#
_entry.id   AF-A0A660Q1L4-F1
#
_cell.length_a   1.000
_cell.length_b   1.000
_cell.length_c   1.000
_cell.angle_alpha   90.00
_cell.angle_beta   90.00
_cell.angle_gamma   90.00
#
_symmetry.space_group_name_H-M   'P 1'
#
loop_
_entity.id
_entity.type
_entity.pdbx_description
1 polymer ?
#
loop_
_entity_poly.entity_id
_entity_poly.type
_entity_poly.pdbx_seq_one_letter_code
_entity_poly.pdbx_strand_id
1 'polypeptide(L)'
;MFTTIQHFVDHWNGTSDGTRRVLNALTQESLDEAVGEGHRNLKRIAWHIVTTIPEMAKRTGLKLDGPKFDAPMPETIEEIREGYDSVAGS
;
A
#
# COMPACT_ATOMS: atom_id res chain seq x y z
N MET A 1 12.14 11.37 -13.87
CA MET A 1 13.13 11.65 -12.80
C MET A 1 12.68 12.87 -12.03
N PHE A 2 12.82 12.86 -10.70
CA PHE A 2 12.52 14.01 -9.86
C PHE A 2 13.77 14.89 -9.75
N THR A 3 13.62 16.19 -9.98
CA THR A 3 14.71 17.18 -9.92
C THR A 3 14.75 17.89 -8.57
N THR A 4 13.67 17.81 -7.79
CA THR A 4 13.54 18.38 -6.44
C THR A 4 12.76 17.42 -5.55
N ILE A 5 12.93 17.56 -4.23
CA ILE A 5 12.13 16.83 -3.24
C ILE A 5 10.64 17.18 -3.39
N GLN A 6 10.31 18.46 -3.60
CA GLN A 6 8.92 18.89 -3.75
C GLN A 6 8.23 18.20 -4.93
N HIS A 7 8.91 18.08 -6.08
CA HIS A 7 8.35 17.37 -7.23
C HIS A 7 8.06 15.89 -6.91
N PHE A 8 8.93 15.23 -6.13
CA PHE A 8 8.66 13.88 -5.65
C PHE A 8 7.44 13.84 -4.71
N VAL A 9 7.36 14.76 -3.74
CA VAL A 9 6.25 14.83 -2.77
C VAL A 9 4.91 15.08 -3.46
N ASP A 10 4.85 16.02 -4.40
CA ASP A 10 3.62 16.34 -5.13
C ASP A 10 3.13 15.12 -5.95
N HIS A 11 4.06 14.42 -6.60
CA HIS A 11 3.74 13.21 -7.35
C HIS A 11 3.34 12.04 -6.43
N TRP A 12 4.02 11.90 -5.30
CA TRP A 12 3.71 10.90 -4.28
C TRP A 12 2.29 11.11 -3.76
N ASN A 13 1.92 12.33 -3.35
CA ASN A 13 0.59 12.65 -2.83
C ASN A 13 -0.52 12.33 -3.84
N GLY A 14 -0.34 12.70 -5.11
CA GLY A 14 -1.32 12.37 -6.15
C GLY A 14 -1.49 10.86 -6.36
N THR A 15 -0.38 10.12 -6.32
CA THR A 15 -0.39 8.65 -6.51
C THR A 15 -0.93 7.92 -5.29
N SER A 16 -0.58 8.38 -4.09
CA SER A 16 -1.04 7.79 -2.84
C SER A 16 -2.53 8.02 -2.64
N ASP A 17 -3.04 9.21 -2.96
CA ASP A 17 -4.48 9.50 -2.96
C ASP A 17 -5.24 8.64 -3.96
N GLY A 18 -4.70 8.46 -5.17
CA GLY A 18 -5.28 7.56 -6.17
C GLY A 18 -5.38 6.12 -5.66
N THR A 19 -4.30 5.63 -5.03
CA THR A 19 -4.24 4.29 -4.44
C THR A 19 -5.24 4.16 -3.28
N ARG A 20 -5.29 5.16 -2.39
CA ARG A 20 -6.23 5.21 -1.26
C ARG A 20 -7.69 5.12 -1.72
N ARG A 21 -8.05 5.82 -2.81
CA ARG A 21 -9.38 5.75 -3.41
C ARG A 21 -9.72 4.34 -3.89
N VAL A 22 -8.77 3.63 -4.51
CA VAL A 22 -8.95 2.24 -4.92
C VAL A 22 -9.13 1.32 -3.72
N LEU A 23 -8.28 1.45 -2.68
CA LEU A 23 -8.41 0.67 -1.44
C LEU A 23 -9.75 0.94 -0.72
N ASN A 24 -10.25 2.17 -0.78
CA ASN A 24 -11.56 2.54 -0.24
C ASN A 24 -12.73 2.02 -1.05
N ALA A 25 -12.53 1.70 -2.34
CA ALA A 25 -13.55 1.06 -3.17
C ALA A 25 -13.65 -0.46 -2.96
N LEU A 26 -12.61 -1.10 -2.38
CA LEU A 26 -12.65 -2.52 -2.04
C LEU A 26 -13.66 -2.79 -0.92
N THR A 27 -14.32 -3.93 -0.99
CA THR A 27 -15.18 -4.47 0.08
C THR A 27 -14.54 -5.70 0.72
N GLN A 28 -15.00 -6.08 1.90
CA GLN A 28 -14.55 -7.31 2.55
C GLN A 28 -14.71 -8.54 1.64
N GLU A 29 -15.81 -8.63 0.89
CA GLU A 29 -16.09 -9.72 -0.05
C GLU A 29 -15.11 -9.72 -1.24
N SER A 30 -14.75 -8.54 -1.75
CA SER A 30 -13.83 -8.42 -2.89
C SER A 30 -12.41 -8.89 -2.57
N LEU A 31 -12.03 -8.99 -1.29
CA LEU A 31 -10.66 -9.35 -0.88
C LEU A 31 -10.24 -10.73 -1.39
N ASP A 32 -11.17 -11.68 -1.46
CA ASP A 32 -10.89 -13.05 -1.88
C ASP A 32 -10.95 -13.25 -3.40
N GLU A 33 -11.30 -12.20 -4.16
CA GLU A 33 -11.36 -12.25 -5.62
C GLU A 33 -9.95 -12.40 -6.21
N ALA A 34 -9.71 -13.53 -6.89
CA ALA A 34 -8.49 -13.76 -7.64
C ALA A 34 -8.52 -13.02 -8.97
N VAL A 35 -7.41 -12.37 -9.34
CA VAL A 35 -7.27 -11.67 -10.65
C VAL A 35 -7.30 -12.67 -11.82
N GLY A 36 -7.02 -13.94 -11.56
CA GLY A 36 -7.05 -15.04 -12.50
C GLY A 36 -6.65 -16.34 -11.81
N GLU A 37 -6.83 -17.47 -12.49
CA GLU A 37 -6.44 -18.78 -11.96
C GLU A 37 -4.94 -18.80 -11.61
N GLY A 38 -4.60 -19.25 -10.40
CA GLY A 38 -3.22 -19.30 -9.90
C GLY A 38 -2.58 -17.94 -9.58
N HIS A 39 -3.30 -16.83 -9.70
CA HIS A 39 -2.78 -15.49 -9.42
C HIS A 39 -3.12 -15.01 -8.01
N ARG A 40 -2.56 -13.84 -7.63
CA ARG A 40 -2.87 -13.20 -6.35
C ARG A 40 -4.34 -12.76 -6.32
N ASN A 41 -4.94 -12.83 -5.14
CA ASN A 41 -6.21 -12.16 -4.87
C ASN A 41 -6.00 -10.68 -4.52
N LEU A 42 -7.10 -9.92 -4.50
CA LEU A 42 -7.06 -8.49 -4.18
C LEU A 42 -6.50 -8.24 -2.79
N LYS A 43 -6.77 -9.10 -1.79
CA LYS A 43 -6.19 -8.98 -0.44
C LYS A 43 -4.66 -8.95 -0.47
N ARG A 44 -4.06 -9.92 -1.17
CA ARG A 44 -2.61 -10.05 -1.26
C ARG A 44 -1.98 -8.90 -2.04
N ILE A 45 -2.67 -8.37 -3.05
CA ILE A 45 -2.20 -7.20 -3.81
C ILE A 45 -2.26 -5.95 -2.93
N ALA A 46 -3.39 -5.70 -2.29
CA ALA A 46 -3.62 -4.52 -1.46
C ALA A 46 -2.62 -4.46 -0.30
N TRP A 47 -2.45 -5.56 0.44
CA TRP A 47 -1.47 -5.59 1.53
C TRP A 47 -0.02 -5.49 1.04
N HIS A 48 0.30 -6.10 -0.10
CA HIS A 48 1.64 -5.96 -0.68
C HIS A 48 1.98 -4.49 -0.96
N ILE A 49 1.02 -3.69 -1.42
CA ILE A 49 1.21 -2.25 -1.60
C ILE A 49 1.55 -1.58 -0.26
N VAL A 50 0.82 -1.89 0.81
CA VAL A 50 1.08 -1.37 2.16
C VAL A 50 2.50 -1.69 2.64
N THR A 51 2.88 -2.98 2.62
CA THR A 51 4.17 -3.41 3.17
C THR A 51 5.38 -2.96 2.34
N THR A 52 5.17 -2.72 1.03
CA THR A 52 6.26 -2.34 0.11
C THR A 52 6.77 -0.93 0.41
N ILE A 53 5.93 -0.02 0.93
CA ILE A 53 6.33 1.37 1.21
C ILE A 53 7.48 1.43 2.23
N PRO A 54 7.36 0.90 3.46
CA PRO A 54 8.46 0.88 4.41
C PRO A 54 9.61 -0.05 3.97
N GLU A 55 9.33 -1.13 3.24
CA GLU A 55 10.36 -2.02 2.69
C GLU A 55 11.29 -1.27 1.72
N MET A 56 10.73 -0.59 0.72
CA MET A 56 11.49 0.12 -0.30
C MET A 56 12.17 1.37 0.27
N ALA A 57 11.51 2.11 1.16
CA ALA A 57 12.14 3.21 1.88
C ALA A 57 13.39 2.74 2.64
N LYS A 58 13.30 1.61 3.36
CA LYS A 58 14.45 1.05 4.09
C LYS A 58 15.63 0.75 3.16
N ARG A 59 15.39 0.29 1.93
CA ARG A 59 16.44 0.01 0.94
C ARG A 59 17.18 1.27 0.46
N THR A 60 16.59 2.46 0.61
CA THR A 60 17.26 3.74 0.32
C THR A 60 18.00 4.31 1.54
N GLY A 61 17.92 3.64 2.69
CA GLY A 61 18.44 4.14 3.97
C GLY A 61 17.44 5.00 4.75
N LEU A 62 16.26 5.29 4.18
CA LEU A 62 15.17 5.98 4.88
C LEU A 62 14.40 5.01 5.76
N LYS A 63 14.36 5.26 7.07
CA LYS A 63 13.56 4.45 7.99
C LYS A 63 12.15 5.02 8.09
N LEU A 64 11.17 4.20 7.71
CA LEU A 64 9.75 4.44 7.96
C LEU A 64 9.23 3.32 8.84
N ASP A 65 8.47 3.68 9.87
CA ASP A 65 7.74 2.71 10.69
C ASP A 65 6.54 2.18 9.91
N GLY A 66 6.15 0.93 10.17
CA GLY A 66 5.02 0.29 9.52
C GLY A 66 5.13 -1.23 9.45
N PRO A 67 4.15 -1.90 8.82
CA PRO A 67 4.17 -3.35 8.62
C PRO A 67 5.42 -3.79 7.83
N LYS A 68 6.05 -4.87 8.28
CA LYS A 68 7.18 -5.49 7.57
C LYS A 68 6.71 -6.20 6.30
N PHE A 69 7.63 -6.47 5.37
CA PHE A 69 7.33 -7.18 4.12
C PHE A 69 6.73 -8.59 4.34
N ASP A 70 7.07 -9.23 5.47
CA ASP A 70 6.62 -10.55 5.89
C ASP A 70 5.53 -10.49 6.98
N ALA A 71 4.94 -9.31 7.20
CA ALA A 71 3.82 -9.17 8.12
C ALA A 71 2.66 -10.09 7.71
N PRO A 72 1.94 -10.69 8.68
CA PRO A 72 0.81 -11.56 8.39
C PRO A 72 -0.24 -10.83 7.55
N MET A 73 -1.03 -11.59 6.79
CA MET A 73 -2.18 -11.02 6.09
C MET A 73 -3.18 -10.46 7.11
N PRO A 74 -3.69 -9.23 6.89
CA PRO A 74 -4.81 -8.75 7.66
C PRO A 74 -6.07 -9.58 7.39
N GLU A 75 -6.98 -9.52 8.35
CA GLU A 75 -8.27 -10.20 8.31
C GLU A 75 -9.34 -9.28 7.72
N THR A 76 -9.23 -7.97 7.94
CA THR A 76 -10.25 -6.99 7.52
C THR A 76 -9.73 -6.00 6.48
N ILE A 77 -10.65 -5.43 5.69
CA ILE A 77 -10.32 -4.35 4.77
C ILE A 77 -9.93 -3.07 5.53
N GLU A 78 -10.48 -2.85 6.73
CA GLU A 78 -10.13 -1.72 7.59
C GLU A 78 -8.65 -1.74 7.99
N GLU A 79 -8.11 -2.91 8.38
CA GLU A 79 -6.68 -3.06 8.70
C GLU A 79 -5.77 -2.73 7.50
N ILE A 80 -6.21 -3.04 6.28
CA ILE A 80 -5.48 -2.69 5.05
C ILE A 80 -5.49 -1.17 4.85
N ARG A 81 -6.65 -0.53 5.01
CA ARG A 81 -6.81 0.92 4.83
C ARG A 81 -6.00 1.69 5.87
N GLU A 82 -6.15 1.33 7.14
CA GLU A 82 -5.38 1.93 8.25
C GLU A 82 -3.88 1.68 8.08
N GLY A 83 -3.49 0.47 7.68
CA GLY A 83 -2.12 0.13 7.35
C GLY A 83 -1.56 1.02 6.25
N TYR A 84 -2.31 1.22 5.16
CA TYR A 84 -1.92 2.11 4.06
C TYR A 84 -1.79 3.56 4.53
N ASP A 85 -2.79 4.06 5.27
CA ASP A 85 -2.82 5.43 5.76
C ASP A 85 -1.62 5.73 6.69
N SER A 86 -1.22 4.75 7.49
CA SER A 86 -0.07 4.87 8.41
C SER A 86 1.29 5.01 7.71
N VAL A 87 1.45 4.47 6.49
CA VAL A 87 2.74 4.45 5.78
C VAL A 87 2.80 5.38 4.57
N ALA A 88 1.66 5.72 3.98
CA ALA A 88 1.60 6.54 2.77
C ALA A 88 1.64 8.06 3.05
N GLY A 89 1.45 8.47 4.31
CA GLY A 89 1.29 9.87 4.68
C GLY A 89 -0.11 10.41 4.36
N SER A 90 -0.42 11.58 4.92
CA SER A 90 -1.64 12.36 4.67
C SER A 90 -1.52 13.23 3.44
#